data_AF-A0A6P2T3V1-F1
#
_entry.id   AF-A0A6P2T3V1-F1
#
_cell.length_a   1.000
_cell.length_b   1.000
_cell.length_c   1.000
_cell.angle_alpha   90.00
_cell.angle_beta   90.00
_cell.angle_gamma   90.00
#
_symmetry.space_group_name_H-M   'P 1'
#
loop_
_entity.id
_entity.type
_entity.pdbx_description
1 polymer ?
#
loop_
_entity_poly.entity_id
_entity_poly.type
_entity_poly.pdbx_seq_one_letter_code
_entity_poly.pdbx_strand_id
1 'polypeptide(L)'
;MTEPKKTPRKPRHLPDPNFVSSTVDQWGGTLVECRDLWDGYSLDDAVLDSTPLKKCQWATLFAYMHRRYGPPHIGGDDYKDLSASWMLTTPDCEVFVRVNPSLSGPGFSFSPYLVMPRDATKRAHRASEMNLPADRVAAIRKAYRATLLDLLRPVCVRDHHINALGELGDTALDQALLECDDDASDAFELRFHPSCGYAMPLGLFGGNEWPILCSLILHLGDGDLEAGRVKAIQVLQRDVYVEAAGAGWQVHRLMLLGAWKHREAVAAGLGLGPDEVARFDDELKSLHDRESPNRSIVDEMTDAAVDSASELLRRLGIPDAELDQTVNGMRRDKAASEAWAELVAIVKEDFPDDAALPKAPHSMNGELPVQLKATFNGIGRTDLADWVDKTVARPQGLGALADITFHLSSLAQEHQTDDATGPST
;
A
#
# COMPACT_ATOMS: atom_id res chain seq x y z
N MET A 1 -60.58 16.42 19.13
CA MET A 1 -59.59 15.32 19.17
C MET A 1 -58.25 15.94 18.84
N THR A 2 -57.35 16.04 19.81
CA THR A 2 -55.98 16.52 19.60
C THR A 2 -55.13 15.37 19.07
N GLU A 3 -54.48 15.57 17.93
CA GLU A 3 -53.54 14.58 17.38
C GLU A 3 -52.37 14.35 18.36
N PRO A 4 -51.93 13.10 18.54
CA PRO A 4 -50.78 12.82 19.38
C PRO A 4 -49.51 13.38 18.73
N LYS A 5 -48.81 14.25 19.46
CA LYS A 5 -47.46 14.72 19.10
C LYS A 5 -46.56 13.50 18.86
N LYS A 6 -46.23 13.23 17.59
CA LYS A 6 -45.14 12.31 17.22
C LYS A 6 -43.84 12.89 17.75
N THR A 7 -43.38 12.40 18.90
CA THR A 7 -42.00 12.65 19.35
C THR A 7 -41.10 11.80 18.43
N PRO A 8 -40.16 12.39 17.69
CA PRO A 8 -39.23 11.60 16.88
C PRO A 8 -38.45 10.68 17.81
N ARG A 9 -38.68 9.36 17.69
CA ARG A 9 -37.90 8.36 18.43
C ARG A 9 -36.50 8.38 17.85
N LYS A 10 -35.54 8.98 18.57
CA LYS A 10 -34.11 8.79 18.24
C LYS A 10 -33.82 7.28 18.20
N PRO A 11 -33.29 6.74 17.10
CA PRO A 11 -32.91 5.34 17.05
C PRO A 11 -31.88 5.05 18.15
N ARG A 12 -32.20 4.13 19.07
CA ARG A 12 -31.36 3.84 20.26
C ARG A 12 -30.01 3.19 19.95
N HIS A 13 -29.77 2.87 18.68
CA HIS A 13 -28.68 2.03 18.20
C HIS A 13 -27.78 2.72 17.18
N LEU A 14 -28.05 3.98 16.84
CA LEU A 14 -27.15 4.74 15.98
C LEU A 14 -25.94 5.25 16.79
N PRO A 15 -24.74 5.28 16.17
CA PRO A 15 -23.57 5.95 16.74
C PRO A 15 -23.86 7.42 17.10
N ASP A 16 -23.19 7.94 18.13
CA ASP A 16 -23.29 9.37 18.45
C ASP A 16 -22.49 10.17 17.41
N PRO A 17 -23.10 11.06 16.61
CA PRO A 17 -22.40 11.79 15.56
C PRO A 17 -21.27 12.68 16.09
N ASN A 18 -21.28 13.07 17.37
CA ASN A 18 -20.27 13.96 17.95
C ASN A 18 -19.08 13.21 18.54
N PHE A 19 -19.08 11.89 18.49
CA PHE A 19 -18.03 11.06 19.04
C PHE A 19 -17.56 10.02 18.02
N VAL A 20 -16.24 9.90 17.91
CA VAL A 20 -15.56 8.85 17.15
C VAL A 20 -14.41 8.37 18.02
N SER A 21 -14.38 7.08 18.33
CA SER A 21 -13.29 6.49 19.11
C SER A 21 -12.02 6.33 18.26
N SER A 22 -10.88 6.46 18.92
CA SER A 22 -9.53 6.32 18.38
C SER A 22 -8.72 5.34 19.23
N THR A 23 -7.66 4.78 18.67
CA THR A 23 -6.68 4.03 19.46
C THR A 23 -5.89 4.95 20.39
N VAL A 24 -5.43 4.40 21.52
CA VAL A 24 -4.54 5.08 22.46
C VAL A 24 -3.39 4.17 22.85
N ASP A 25 -2.18 4.71 22.93
CA ASP A 25 -0.94 4.01 23.30
C ASP A 25 -0.41 4.45 24.68
N GLN A 26 -0.87 5.59 25.21
CA GLN A 26 -0.49 6.13 26.51
C GLN A 26 -1.69 6.66 27.29
N TRP A 27 -1.78 6.33 28.58
CA TRP A 27 -2.95 6.69 29.41
C TRP A 27 -2.60 7.30 30.78
N GLY A 28 -1.44 7.94 30.95
CA GLY A 28 -1.13 8.81 32.10
C GLY A 28 -1.12 8.18 33.51
N GLY A 29 -1.49 6.90 33.65
CA GLY A 29 -1.75 6.26 34.93
C GLY A 29 -1.83 4.74 34.83
N THR A 30 -2.41 4.10 35.84
CA THR A 30 -2.66 2.65 35.85
C THR A 30 -4.12 2.39 35.50
N LEU A 31 -4.37 1.38 34.66
CA LEU A 31 -5.72 0.97 34.29
C LEU A 31 -6.29 -0.01 35.31
N VAL A 32 -7.53 0.23 35.71
CA VAL A 32 -8.32 -0.70 36.55
C VAL A 32 -9.59 -1.06 35.79
N GLU A 33 -9.82 -2.35 35.56
CA GLU A 33 -11.06 -2.79 34.92
C GLU A 33 -12.25 -2.41 35.79
N CYS A 34 -13.29 -1.82 35.19
CA CYS A 34 -14.38 -1.19 35.93
C CYS A 34 -15.76 -1.79 35.65
N ARG A 35 -15.82 -2.99 35.07
CA ARG A 35 -17.07 -3.71 34.81
C ARG A 35 -17.84 -4.05 36.09
N ASP A 36 -17.10 -4.29 37.17
CA ASP A 36 -17.62 -4.64 38.49
C ASP A 36 -18.45 -3.53 39.14
N LEU A 37 -18.41 -2.30 38.62
CA LEU A 37 -19.20 -1.16 39.09
C LEU A 37 -20.71 -1.33 38.91
N TRP A 38 -21.19 -2.19 37.99
CA TRP A 38 -22.63 -2.34 37.74
C TRP A 38 -23.14 -3.78 37.68
N ASP A 39 -22.28 -4.76 37.42
CA ASP A 39 -22.68 -6.19 37.37
C ASP A 39 -21.99 -7.07 38.42
N GLY A 40 -21.10 -6.48 39.25
CA GLY A 40 -20.26 -7.25 40.16
C GLY A 40 -19.32 -8.19 39.39
N TYR A 41 -19.15 -9.43 39.87
CA TYR A 41 -18.23 -10.40 39.26
C TYR A 41 -18.92 -11.36 38.27
N SER A 42 -20.08 -10.97 37.70
CA SER A 42 -20.79 -11.81 36.74
C SER A 42 -20.14 -11.73 35.35
N LEU A 43 -20.39 -12.75 34.52
CA LEU A 43 -20.06 -12.73 33.09
C LEU A 43 -21.03 -11.88 32.27
N ASP A 44 -22.10 -11.39 32.89
CA ASP A 44 -23.08 -10.53 32.28
C ASP A 44 -22.52 -9.10 32.27
N ASP A 45 -22.65 -8.42 31.13
CA ASP A 45 -22.30 -7.01 30.99
C ASP A 45 -23.57 -6.27 30.57
N ALA A 46 -24.29 -5.71 31.54
CA ALA A 46 -25.56 -5.03 31.32
C ALA A 46 -25.44 -3.83 30.37
N VAL A 47 -24.25 -3.24 30.24
CA VAL A 47 -23.99 -2.18 29.26
C VAL A 47 -23.87 -2.79 27.87
N LEU A 48 -23.04 -3.81 27.68
CA LEU A 48 -22.90 -4.55 26.42
C LEU A 48 -24.24 -5.17 25.97
N ASP A 49 -24.98 -5.78 26.89
CA ASP A 49 -26.27 -6.43 26.64
C ASP A 49 -27.38 -5.46 26.22
N SER A 50 -27.18 -4.17 26.51
CA SER A 50 -28.03 -3.07 26.05
C SER A 50 -27.75 -2.62 24.61
N THR A 51 -26.72 -3.19 23.97
CA THR A 51 -26.29 -2.86 22.61
C THR A 51 -26.46 -4.05 21.65
N PRO A 52 -26.48 -3.79 20.34
CA PRO A 52 -26.43 -4.86 19.33
C PRO A 52 -25.17 -5.74 19.42
N LEU A 53 -24.06 -5.23 19.97
CA LEU A 53 -22.78 -5.94 20.03
C LEU A 53 -22.76 -7.18 20.91
N LYS A 54 -23.79 -7.42 21.73
CA LYS A 54 -23.94 -8.71 22.43
C LYS A 54 -24.07 -9.92 21.49
N LYS A 55 -24.32 -9.68 20.20
CA LYS A 55 -24.40 -10.71 19.14
C LYS A 55 -23.16 -10.75 18.26
N CYS A 56 -22.16 -9.90 18.54
CA CYS A 56 -20.95 -9.77 17.76
C CYS A 56 -20.20 -11.11 17.69
N GLN A 57 -19.71 -11.44 16.50
CA GLN A 57 -18.87 -12.61 16.25
C GLN A 57 -17.41 -12.17 16.26
N TRP A 58 -16.54 -12.96 16.89
CA TRP A 58 -15.13 -12.61 17.08
C TRP A 58 -14.41 -12.35 15.74
N ALA A 59 -14.66 -13.16 14.71
CA ALA A 59 -13.99 -13.03 13.41
C ALA A 59 -14.39 -11.72 12.72
N THR A 60 -15.66 -11.38 12.80
CA THR A 60 -16.22 -10.12 12.28
C THR A 60 -15.67 -8.92 13.03
N LEU A 61 -15.62 -9.00 14.36
CA LEU A 61 -15.02 -7.95 15.19
C LEU A 61 -13.56 -7.75 14.83
N PHE A 62 -12.79 -8.84 14.68
CA PHE A 62 -11.39 -8.76 14.30
C PHE A 62 -11.21 -8.09 12.94
N ALA A 63 -11.97 -8.52 11.91
CA ALA A 63 -11.89 -7.92 10.58
C ALA A 63 -12.23 -6.42 10.60
N TYR A 64 -13.28 -6.05 11.33
CA TYR A 64 -13.68 -4.65 11.51
C TYR A 64 -12.62 -3.83 12.24
N MET A 65 -12.15 -4.32 13.39
CA MET A 65 -11.16 -3.64 14.22
C MET A 65 -9.86 -3.46 13.46
N HIS A 66 -9.39 -4.51 12.80
CA HIS A 66 -8.22 -4.45 11.94
C HIS A 66 -8.43 -3.42 10.83
N ARG A 67 -9.56 -3.45 10.12
CA ARG A 67 -9.83 -2.51 9.03
C ARG A 67 -9.89 -1.05 9.49
N ARG A 68 -10.54 -0.78 10.61
CA ARG A 68 -10.78 0.57 11.14
C ARG A 68 -9.56 1.15 11.85
N TYR A 69 -8.86 0.35 12.65
CA TYR A 69 -7.82 0.82 13.56
C TYR A 69 -6.41 0.29 13.23
N GLY A 70 -6.30 -0.59 12.25
CA GLY A 70 -5.03 -1.24 11.89
C GLY A 70 -4.68 -2.40 12.82
N PRO A 71 -3.39 -2.83 12.80
CA PRO A 71 -2.86 -3.86 13.67
C PRO A 71 -3.23 -3.66 15.14
N PRO A 72 -3.50 -4.73 15.91
CA PRO A 72 -3.61 -4.61 17.35
C PRO A 72 -2.27 -4.16 17.96
N HIS A 73 -2.32 -3.19 18.86
CA HIS A 73 -1.12 -2.56 19.44
C HIS A 73 -0.88 -2.91 20.92
N ILE A 74 -1.82 -3.62 21.57
CA ILE A 74 -1.69 -4.08 22.95
C ILE A 74 -1.51 -5.59 22.98
N GLY A 75 -0.38 -6.07 23.51
CA GLY A 75 -0.10 -7.51 23.66
C GLY A 75 -1.25 -8.29 24.31
N GLY A 76 -1.46 -9.52 23.83
CA GLY A 76 -2.38 -10.48 24.42
C GLY A 76 -1.66 -11.51 25.28
N ASP A 77 -2.40 -12.50 25.76
CA ASP A 77 -1.83 -13.75 26.27
C ASP A 77 -1.48 -14.65 25.07
N ASP A 78 -0.20 -15.03 24.94
CA ASP A 78 0.34 -15.81 23.82
C ASP A 78 -0.37 -17.16 23.58
N TYR A 79 -1.13 -17.64 24.56
CA TYR A 79 -1.82 -18.93 24.51
C TYR A 79 -3.34 -18.82 24.37
N LYS A 80 -3.93 -17.63 24.54
CA LYS A 80 -5.39 -17.46 24.62
C LYS A 80 -5.97 -16.51 23.58
N ASP A 81 -5.18 -15.56 23.12
CA ASP A 81 -5.64 -14.52 22.21
C ASP A 81 -5.09 -14.77 20.81
N LEU A 82 -5.83 -14.35 19.78
CA LEU A 82 -5.37 -14.34 18.37
C LEU A 82 -4.33 -13.24 18.12
N SER A 83 -3.41 -13.05 19.07
CA SER A 83 -2.35 -12.05 19.12
C SER A 83 -2.85 -10.61 19.07
N ALA A 84 -3.03 -10.06 20.29
CA ALA A 84 -3.16 -8.64 20.60
C ALA A 84 -4.57 -8.00 20.49
N SER A 85 -4.72 -6.88 21.20
CA SER A 85 -5.96 -6.15 21.47
C SER A 85 -5.78 -4.67 21.12
N TRP A 86 -6.90 -3.94 21.03
CA TRP A 86 -6.91 -2.50 20.85
C TRP A 86 -7.37 -1.82 22.13
N MET A 87 -6.75 -0.70 22.49
CA MET A 87 -7.27 0.21 23.51
C MET A 87 -7.90 1.42 22.82
N LEU A 88 -9.19 1.67 23.09
CA LEU A 88 -9.97 2.74 22.47
C LEU A 88 -10.29 3.85 23.48
N THR A 89 -10.29 5.09 22.99
CA THR A 89 -10.83 6.25 23.71
C THR A 89 -12.34 6.15 23.88
N THR A 90 -12.87 6.86 24.88
CA THR A 90 -14.31 7.06 25.07
C THR A 90 -14.61 8.56 25.18
N PRO A 91 -15.88 9.01 25.21
CA PRO A 91 -16.21 10.41 25.48
C PRO A 91 -15.73 10.91 26.85
N ASP A 92 -15.32 10.00 27.73
CA ASP A 92 -14.74 10.29 29.03
C ASP A 92 -13.23 10.03 28.98
N CYS A 93 -12.43 11.06 29.25
CA CYS A 93 -10.97 10.99 29.09
C CYS A 93 -10.27 10.08 30.12
N GLU A 94 -10.98 9.65 31.16
CA GLU A 94 -10.47 8.71 32.15
C GLU A 94 -10.93 7.27 31.87
N VAL A 95 -11.83 7.07 30.90
CA VAL A 95 -12.37 5.75 30.57
C VAL A 95 -11.88 5.31 29.20
N PHE A 96 -11.43 4.06 29.14
CA PHE A 96 -10.97 3.41 27.93
C PHE A 96 -11.68 2.08 27.74
N VAL A 97 -11.75 1.60 26.50
CA VAL A 97 -12.31 0.28 26.20
C VAL A 97 -11.24 -0.55 25.53
N ARG A 98 -10.84 -1.65 26.18
CA ARG A 98 -10.05 -2.69 25.54
C ARG A 98 -10.97 -3.55 24.69
N VAL A 99 -10.64 -3.69 23.42
CA VAL A 99 -11.32 -4.60 22.49
C VAL A 99 -10.37 -5.76 22.18
N ASN A 100 -10.79 -6.98 22.53
CA ASN A 100 -10.04 -8.22 22.34
C ASN A 100 -10.94 -9.31 21.74
N PRO A 101 -11.10 -9.39 20.41
CA PRO A 101 -11.98 -10.37 19.78
C PRO A 101 -11.78 -11.79 20.31
N SER A 102 -12.79 -12.35 20.98
CA SER A 102 -12.65 -13.60 21.74
C SER A 102 -13.63 -14.67 21.28
N LEU A 103 -13.12 -15.89 21.09
CA LEU A 103 -13.92 -17.11 20.86
C LEU A 103 -14.86 -17.43 22.03
N SER A 104 -14.55 -16.96 23.23
CA SER A 104 -15.40 -17.13 24.43
C SER A 104 -16.63 -16.22 24.42
N GLY A 105 -16.76 -15.35 23.42
CA GLY A 105 -17.93 -14.50 23.19
C GLY A 105 -17.70 -13.02 23.48
N PRO A 106 -18.71 -12.19 23.23
CA PRO A 106 -18.58 -10.73 23.28
C PRO A 106 -18.33 -10.21 24.70
N GLY A 107 -18.75 -10.92 25.75
CA GLY A 107 -18.43 -10.57 27.14
C GLY A 107 -16.93 -10.63 27.48
N PHE A 108 -16.13 -11.37 26.71
CA PHE A 108 -14.67 -11.38 26.79
C PHE A 108 -14.03 -10.43 25.77
N SER A 109 -14.82 -9.88 24.85
CA SER A 109 -14.32 -9.04 23.77
C SER A 109 -14.25 -7.57 24.10
N PHE A 110 -14.98 -7.10 25.12
CA PHE A 110 -15.03 -5.69 25.48
C PHE A 110 -14.77 -5.54 26.98
N SER A 111 -13.70 -4.83 27.36
CA SER A 111 -13.36 -4.60 28.77
C SER A 111 -13.19 -3.10 29.03
N PRO A 112 -14.08 -2.47 29.82
CA PRO A 112 -13.94 -1.06 30.17
C PRO A 112 -12.91 -0.88 31.29
N TYR A 113 -12.04 0.10 31.14
CA TYR A 113 -11.00 0.46 32.11
C TYR A 113 -11.13 1.92 32.53
N LEU A 114 -10.82 2.18 33.80
CA LEU A 114 -10.65 3.51 34.36
C LEU A 114 -9.16 3.80 34.60
N VAL A 115 -8.70 4.98 34.23
CA VAL A 115 -7.35 5.46 34.55
C VAL A 115 -7.31 5.96 35.98
N MET A 116 -6.30 5.47 36.70
CA MET A 116 -5.98 5.89 38.05
C MET A 116 -4.62 6.56 38.12
N PRO A 117 -4.43 7.58 38.98
CA PRO A 117 -3.10 8.07 39.31
C PRO A 117 -2.19 6.92 39.75
N ARG A 118 -0.92 6.93 39.32
CA ARG A 118 0.02 5.81 39.54
C ARG A 118 0.15 5.41 41.02
N ASP A 119 -0.01 6.36 41.93
CA ASP A 119 0.09 6.14 43.38
C ASP A 119 -1.17 5.57 44.05
N ALA A 120 -2.32 5.55 43.35
CA ALA A 120 -3.61 5.15 43.91
C ALA A 120 -3.82 3.63 43.95
N THR A 121 -3.11 2.87 43.10
CA THR A 121 -3.28 1.41 42.96
C THR A 121 -2.77 0.60 44.16
N LYS A 122 -2.05 1.22 45.10
CA LYS A 122 -1.70 0.57 46.37
C LYS A 122 -2.90 0.36 47.31
N ARG A 123 -4.08 0.91 46.99
CA ARG A 123 -5.25 0.95 47.90
C ARG A 123 -6.53 0.29 47.37
N ALA A 124 -6.66 0.07 46.06
CA ALA A 124 -7.82 -0.56 45.46
C ALA A 124 -7.40 -1.43 44.28
N HIS A 125 -7.81 -2.70 44.29
CA HIS A 125 -7.58 -3.65 43.20
C HIS A 125 -8.74 -3.67 42.20
N ARG A 126 -9.86 -3.07 42.58
CA ARG A 126 -11.13 -3.09 41.86
C ARG A 126 -11.76 -1.71 41.80
N ALA A 127 -12.50 -1.41 40.74
CA ALA A 127 -13.17 -0.12 40.63
C ALA A 127 -14.30 0.01 41.66
N SER A 128 -14.99 -1.08 42.00
CA SER A 128 -16.03 -1.08 43.05
C SER A 128 -15.50 -0.69 44.44
N GLU A 129 -14.24 -0.97 44.75
CA GLU A 129 -13.59 -0.61 46.02
C GLU A 129 -13.33 0.90 46.14
N MET A 130 -13.41 1.64 45.04
CA MET A 130 -13.13 3.07 45.01
C MET A 130 -14.28 3.93 45.56
N ASN A 131 -15.44 3.34 45.87
CA ASN A 131 -16.62 4.06 46.38
C ASN A 131 -17.00 5.28 45.52
N LEU A 132 -17.00 5.10 44.20
CA LEU A 132 -17.32 6.17 43.26
C LEU A 132 -18.76 6.68 43.46
N PRO A 133 -18.99 8.01 43.37
CA PRO A 133 -20.34 8.57 43.36
C PRO A 133 -21.23 7.96 42.27
N ALA A 134 -22.53 7.81 42.54
CA ALA A 134 -23.46 7.15 41.64
C ALA A 134 -23.57 7.85 40.25
N ASP A 135 -23.43 9.17 40.23
CA ASP A 135 -23.35 9.99 39.03
C ASP A 135 -22.08 9.71 38.21
N ARG A 136 -20.94 9.46 38.87
CA ARG A 136 -19.70 9.05 38.18
C ARG A 136 -19.85 7.67 37.54
N VAL A 137 -20.43 6.71 38.26
CA VAL A 137 -20.72 5.37 37.71
C VAL A 137 -21.65 5.46 36.50
N ALA A 138 -22.68 6.30 36.56
CA ALA A 138 -23.57 6.55 35.43
C ALA A 138 -22.84 7.17 34.22
N ALA A 139 -21.89 8.09 34.46
CA ALA A 139 -21.07 8.69 33.40
C ALA A 139 -20.16 7.64 32.72
N ILE A 140 -19.50 6.78 33.50
CA ILE A 140 -18.64 5.70 32.98
C ILE A 140 -19.46 4.75 32.10
N ARG A 141 -20.63 4.30 32.58
CA ARG A 141 -21.54 3.43 31.79
C ARG A 141 -21.96 4.08 30.48
N LYS A 142 -22.25 5.38 30.52
CA LYS A 142 -22.63 6.15 29.32
C LYS A 142 -21.47 6.22 28.33
N ALA A 143 -20.25 6.47 28.78
CA ALA A 143 -19.07 6.57 27.94
C ALA A 143 -18.70 5.21 27.30
N TYR A 144 -18.75 4.14 28.09
CA TYR A 144 -18.55 2.78 27.60
C TYR A 144 -19.60 2.42 26.53
N ARG A 145 -20.89 2.67 26.82
CA ARG A 145 -21.97 2.41 25.87
C ARG A 145 -21.82 3.20 24.57
N ALA A 146 -21.43 4.48 24.66
CA ALA A 146 -21.21 5.33 23.49
C ALA A 146 -20.11 4.75 22.59
N THR A 147 -19.03 4.27 23.19
CA THR A 147 -17.92 3.63 22.48
C THR A 147 -18.33 2.31 21.83
N LEU A 148 -19.14 1.49 22.51
CA LEU A 148 -19.72 0.28 21.91
C LEU A 148 -20.60 0.61 20.69
N LEU A 149 -21.47 1.63 20.79
CA LEU A 149 -22.28 2.03 19.65
C LEU A 149 -21.45 2.64 18.51
N ASP A 150 -20.35 3.29 18.83
CA ASP A 150 -19.43 3.84 17.84
C ASP A 150 -18.78 2.75 16.96
N LEU A 151 -18.64 1.52 17.45
CA LEU A 151 -18.17 0.37 16.66
C LEU A 151 -19.19 -0.15 15.63
N LEU A 152 -20.40 0.42 15.61
CA LEU A 152 -21.39 0.15 14.57
C LEU A 152 -21.21 1.02 13.33
N ARG A 153 -20.31 2.02 13.37
CA ARG A 153 -19.97 2.87 12.21
C ARG A 153 -19.38 2.04 11.08
N PRO A 154 -19.88 2.17 9.84
CA PRO A 154 -19.36 1.42 8.69
C PRO A 154 -17.92 1.79 8.34
N VAL A 155 -17.18 0.81 7.81
CA VAL A 155 -15.95 0.99 7.05
C VAL A 155 -16.05 0.26 5.72
N CYS A 156 -15.55 0.88 4.65
CA CYS A 156 -15.54 0.30 3.32
C CYS A 156 -14.42 -0.76 3.16
N VAL A 157 -14.76 -1.93 2.62
CA VAL A 157 -13.84 -3.00 2.23
C VAL A 157 -14.20 -3.44 0.80
N ARG A 158 -13.38 -3.01 -0.18
CA ARG A 158 -13.72 -3.12 -1.61
C ARG A 158 -15.09 -2.49 -1.86
N ASP A 159 -16.03 -3.23 -2.43
CA ASP A 159 -17.36 -2.75 -2.80
C ASP A 159 -18.41 -3.01 -1.70
N HIS A 160 -17.97 -3.41 -0.49
CA HIS A 160 -18.86 -3.78 0.62
C HIS A 160 -18.58 -2.94 1.87
N HIS A 161 -19.63 -2.68 2.64
CA HIS A 161 -19.52 -2.01 3.95
C HIS A 161 -19.60 -3.05 5.05
N ILE A 162 -18.69 -2.94 6.04
CA ILE A 162 -18.72 -3.77 7.24
C ILE A 162 -18.74 -2.90 8.50
N ASN A 163 -19.34 -3.40 9.58
CA ASN A 163 -19.14 -2.91 10.94
C ASN A 163 -18.76 -4.06 11.89
N ALA A 164 -18.72 -3.80 13.20
CA ALA A 164 -18.41 -4.84 14.19
C ALA A 164 -19.41 -6.02 14.22
N LEU A 165 -20.59 -5.91 13.60
CA LEU A 165 -21.58 -6.99 13.49
C LEU A 165 -21.52 -7.78 12.20
N GLY A 166 -20.92 -7.24 11.13
CA GLY A 166 -20.83 -7.95 9.86
C GLY A 166 -20.80 -7.02 8.66
N GLU A 167 -20.98 -7.66 7.51
CA GLU A 167 -21.40 -6.99 6.28
C GLU A 167 -22.77 -6.34 6.47
N LEU A 168 -22.92 -5.13 5.93
CA LEU A 168 -24.17 -4.39 5.91
C LEU A 168 -24.94 -4.67 4.62
N GLY A 169 -26.25 -4.88 4.69
CA GLY A 169 -27.05 -5.06 3.47
C GLY A 169 -28.53 -5.40 3.64
N ASP A 170 -28.98 -5.93 4.79
CA ASP A 170 -30.33 -6.51 4.90
C ASP A 170 -31.11 -6.16 6.17
N THR A 171 -30.50 -5.54 7.21
CA THR A 171 -31.21 -5.27 8.47
C THR A 171 -31.68 -3.83 8.62
N ALA A 172 -32.69 -3.59 9.45
CA ALA A 172 -33.18 -2.25 9.77
C ALA A 172 -32.13 -1.34 10.43
N LEU A 173 -31.11 -1.92 11.08
CA LEU A 173 -29.97 -1.17 11.60
C LEU A 173 -29.01 -0.79 10.46
N ASP A 174 -28.78 -1.70 9.52
CA ASP A 174 -27.96 -1.45 8.32
C ASP A 174 -28.61 -0.37 7.46
N GLN A 175 -29.92 -0.47 7.23
CA GLN A 175 -30.71 0.56 6.56
C GLN A 175 -30.62 1.90 7.29
N ALA A 176 -30.75 1.94 8.62
CA ALA A 176 -30.65 3.20 9.36
C ALA A 176 -29.24 3.83 9.33
N LEU A 177 -28.20 3.05 9.04
CA LEU A 177 -26.82 3.54 8.87
C LEU A 177 -26.52 3.97 7.43
N LEU A 178 -27.24 3.43 6.44
CA LEU A 178 -27.01 3.64 5.00
C LEU A 178 -28.02 4.63 4.36
N GLU A 179 -29.27 4.64 4.82
CA GLU A 179 -30.35 5.52 4.34
C GLU A 179 -30.31 6.86 5.10
N CYS A 180 -29.37 7.72 4.74
CA CYS A 180 -29.51 9.16 4.91
C CYS A 180 -29.55 9.76 3.50
N ASP A 181 -30.76 10.09 3.02
CA ASP A 181 -31.07 10.54 1.64
C ASP A 181 -30.48 11.93 1.24
N ASP A 182 -29.56 12.48 2.02
CA ASP A 182 -28.84 13.73 1.73
C ASP A 182 -27.34 13.42 1.59
N ASP A 183 -26.53 14.37 1.06
CA ASP A 183 -25.04 14.34 1.01
C ASP A 183 -24.34 14.08 2.39
N ALA A 184 -25.10 13.74 3.43
CA ALA A 184 -24.72 13.31 4.76
C ALA A 184 -24.61 11.77 4.93
N SER A 185 -24.76 10.95 3.88
CA SER A 185 -24.51 9.49 3.96
C SER A 185 -23.12 9.16 4.53
N ASP A 186 -22.14 10.01 4.24
CA ASP A 186 -20.77 9.92 4.74
C ASP A 186 -20.63 10.22 6.24
N ALA A 187 -21.67 10.73 6.91
CA ALA A 187 -21.58 11.19 8.31
C ALA A 187 -21.27 10.06 9.31
N PHE A 188 -21.53 8.81 8.93
CA PHE A 188 -21.23 7.64 9.75
C PHE A 188 -20.13 6.75 9.19
N GLU A 189 -19.78 6.89 7.91
CA GLU A 189 -18.68 6.14 7.32
C GLU A 189 -17.34 6.62 7.86
N LEU A 190 -16.50 5.67 8.24
CA LEU A 190 -15.13 5.93 8.62
C LEU A 190 -14.17 5.45 7.54
N ARG A 191 -13.15 6.29 7.31
CA ARG A 191 -11.98 5.86 6.54
C ARG A 191 -11.27 4.74 7.27
N PHE A 192 -10.68 3.86 6.49
CA PHE A 192 -9.86 2.78 6.98
C PHE A 192 -8.50 3.26 7.49
N HIS A 193 -7.88 2.46 8.36
CA HIS A 193 -6.52 2.73 8.80
C HIS A 193 -5.52 2.49 7.64
N PRO A 194 -4.55 3.38 7.39
CA PRO A 194 -3.62 3.24 6.26
C PRO A 194 -2.83 1.92 6.23
N SER A 195 -2.50 1.37 7.41
CA SER A 195 -1.74 0.12 7.51
C SER A 195 -2.49 -1.11 7.01
N CYS A 196 -3.82 -1.04 6.84
CA CYS A 196 -4.64 -2.16 6.38
C CYS A 196 -4.39 -2.56 4.92
N GLY A 197 -3.72 -1.71 4.15
CA GLY A 197 -3.34 -2.01 2.75
C GLY A 197 -2.10 -2.89 2.62
N TYR A 198 -1.39 -3.15 3.72
CA TYR A 198 -0.16 -3.94 3.72
C TYR A 198 -0.42 -5.31 4.31
N ALA A 199 0.12 -6.36 3.67
CA ALA A 199 0.14 -7.69 4.25
C ALA A 199 0.95 -7.65 5.54
N MET A 200 0.38 -8.17 6.64
CA MET A 200 1.14 -8.33 7.86
C MET A 200 2.22 -9.39 7.66
N PRO A 201 3.50 -9.08 7.90
CA PRO A 201 4.53 -10.10 7.85
C PRO A 201 4.28 -11.13 8.95
N LEU A 202 4.22 -12.40 8.56
CA LEU A 202 4.02 -13.53 9.47
C LEU A 202 5.08 -13.50 10.58
N GLY A 203 4.64 -13.64 11.84
CA GLY A 203 5.53 -13.74 13.00
C GLY A 203 6.08 -12.43 13.56
N LEU A 204 5.77 -11.27 12.95
CA LEU A 204 6.21 -9.98 13.49
C LEU A 204 5.32 -9.49 14.65
N PHE A 205 3.99 -9.59 14.49
CA PHE A 205 3.03 -9.22 15.53
C PHE A 205 2.72 -10.42 16.43
N GLY A 206 2.72 -10.20 17.74
CA GLY A 206 2.36 -11.23 18.73
C GLY A 206 3.45 -12.24 19.07
N GLY A 207 4.64 -12.14 18.47
CA GLY A 207 5.82 -12.87 18.93
C GLY A 207 6.38 -12.30 20.24
N ASN A 208 7.10 -13.12 21.00
CA ASN A 208 7.79 -12.69 22.23
C ASN A 208 8.84 -11.59 21.97
N GLU A 209 9.31 -11.49 20.74
CA GLU A 209 10.27 -10.51 20.27
C GLU A 209 9.61 -9.15 19.96
N TRP A 210 8.29 -9.08 19.80
CA TRP A 210 7.60 -7.84 19.44
C TRP A 210 7.77 -6.73 20.49
N PRO A 211 7.54 -6.97 21.80
CA PRO A 211 7.81 -5.95 22.82
C PRO A 211 9.29 -5.55 22.88
N ILE A 212 10.20 -6.48 22.59
CA ILE A 212 11.65 -6.22 22.55
C ILE A 212 11.97 -5.30 21.38
N LEU A 213 11.49 -5.59 20.18
CA LEU A 213 11.68 -4.77 18.99
C LEU A 213 11.14 -3.35 19.20
N CYS A 214 9.91 -3.21 19.73
CA CYS A 214 9.32 -1.92 20.07
C CYS A 214 10.17 -1.16 21.09
N SER A 215 10.70 -1.83 22.10
CA SER A 215 11.58 -1.22 23.11
C SER A 215 12.92 -0.77 22.52
N LEU A 216 13.50 -1.53 21.61
CA LEU A 216 14.73 -1.17 20.89
C LEU A 216 14.51 0.05 20.00
N ILE A 217 13.41 0.08 19.25
CA ILE A 217 13.02 1.23 18.42
C ILE A 217 12.83 2.46 19.31
N LEU A 218 12.06 2.35 20.40
CA LEU A 218 11.85 3.44 21.35
C LEU A 218 13.17 3.95 21.94
N HIS A 219 14.09 3.05 22.28
CA HIS A 219 15.41 3.41 22.81
C HIS A 219 16.27 4.13 21.77
N LEU A 220 16.32 3.65 20.53
CA LEU A 220 17.02 4.32 19.45
C LEU A 220 16.53 5.76 19.26
N GLY A 221 15.23 5.98 19.42
CA GLY A 221 14.59 7.29 19.29
C GLY A 221 14.60 8.16 20.54
N ASP A 222 15.34 7.79 21.59
CA ASP A 222 15.39 8.53 22.86
C ASP A 222 13.99 8.74 23.49
N GLY A 223 13.09 7.77 23.31
CA GLY A 223 11.69 7.82 23.76
C GLY A 223 10.68 8.22 22.69
N ASP A 224 11.13 8.60 21.48
CA ASP A 224 10.28 8.88 20.33
C ASP A 224 10.28 7.67 19.37
N LEU A 225 9.12 7.00 19.23
CA LEU A 225 8.98 5.83 18.35
C LEU A 225 9.19 6.15 16.87
N GLU A 226 8.78 7.34 16.41
CA GLU A 226 8.92 7.72 15.01
C GLU A 226 10.39 7.96 14.67
N ALA A 227 11.09 8.76 15.49
CA ALA A 227 12.52 8.98 15.34
C ALA A 227 13.31 7.67 15.49
N GLY A 228 12.90 6.82 16.43
CA GLY A 228 13.46 5.50 16.66
C GLY A 228 13.33 4.56 15.47
N ARG A 229 12.17 4.56 14.80
CA ARG A 229 11.92 3.75 13.60
C ARG A 229 12.85 4.18 12.48
N VAL A 230 13.01 5.49 12.27
CA VAL A 230 13.93 6.04 11.25
C VAL A 230 15.37 5.59 11.52
N LYS A 231 15.85 5.71 12.77
CA LYS A 231 17.19 5.23 13.16
C LYS A 231 17.34 3.72 13.02
N ALA A 232 16.32 2.93 13.37
CA ALA A 232 16.34 1.47 13.22
C ALA A 232 16.51 1.06 11.75
N ILE A 233 15.76 1.70 10.84
CA ILE A 233 15.90 1.49 9.40
C ILE A 233 17.33 1.84 8.94
N GLN A 234 17.88 2.97 9.37
CA GLN A 234 19.26 3.35 9.03
C GLN A 234 20.29 2.33 9.51
N VAL A 235 20.14 1.81 10.73
CA VAL A 235 21.04 0.77 11.28
C VAL A 235 20.97 -0.50 10.44
N LEU A 236 19.77 -0.95 10.07
CA LEU A 236 19.58 -2.15 9.27
C LEU A 236 20.08 -2.00 7.83
N GLN A 237 19.99 -0.80 7.25
CA GLN A 237 20.46 -0.50 5.90
C GLN A 237 21.97 -0.26 5.81
N ARG A 238 22.64 0.09 6.92
CA ARG A 238 24.05 0.49 6.93
C ARG A 238 24.97 -0.51 6.23
N ASP A 239 24.86 -1.79 6.59
CA ASP A 239 25.78 -2.81 6.10
C ASP A 239 25.54 -3.09 4.60
N VAL A 240 24.29 -2.91 4.13
CA VAL A 240 23.95 -3.00 2.70
C VAL A 240 24.57 -1.85 1.92
N TYR A 241 24.53 -0.62 2.44
CA TYR A 241 25.17 0.53 1.79
C TYR A 241 26.70 0.41 1.75
N VAL A 242 27.33 -0.14 2.80
CA VAL A 242 28.78 -0.40 2.80
C VAL A 242 29.17 -1.39 1.69
N GLU A 243 28.39 -2.44 1.51
CA GLU A 243 28.57 -3.40 0.42
C GLU A 243 28.34 -2.75 -0.95
N ALA A 244 27.24 -2.01 -1.10
CA ALA A 244 26.87 -1.34 -2.33
C ALA A 244 27.92 -0.31 -2.78
N ALA A 245 28.51 0.45 -1.85
CA ALA A 245 29.56 1.42 -2.15
C ALA A 245 30.78 0.77 -2.86
N GLY A 246 31.06 -0.51 -2.61
CA GLY A 246 32.12 -1.27 -3.26
C GLY A 246 31.77 -1.90 -4.62
N ALA A 247 30.50 -1.86 -5.06
CA ALA A 247 30.00 -2.59 -6.23
C ALA A 247 30.35 -1.94 -7.59
N GLY A 248 30.89 -0.72 -7.58
CA GLY A 248 31.28 0.02 -8.77
C GLY A 248 30.14 0.81 -9.43
N TRP A 249 30.51 1.70 -10.35
CA TRP A 249 29.60 2.70 -10.91
C TRP A 249 28.41 2.10 -11.68
N GLN A 250 28.60 1.01 -12.42
CA GLN A 250 27.49 0.39 -13.15
C GLN A 250 26.35 -0.07 -12.22
N VAL A 251 26.68 -0.55 -11.02
CA VAL A 251 25.67 -0.96 -10.02
C VAL A 251 25.06 0.26 -9.35
N HIS A 252 25.86 1.27 -9.01
CA HIS A 252 25.36 2.53 -8.44
C HIS A 252 24.34 3.20 -9.36
N ARG A 253 24.63 3.30 -10.66
CA ARG A 253 23.72 3.82 -11.67
C ARG A 253 22.39 3.07 -11.67
N LEU A 254 22.43 1.74 -11.66
CA LEU A 254 21.23 0.91 -11.68
C LEU A 254 20.43 1.03 -10.37
N MET A 255 21.10 1.17 -9.22
CA MET A 255 20.44 1.45 -7.96
C MET A 255 19.74 2.82 -7.98
N LEU A 256 20.38 3.86 -8.50
CA LEU A 256 19.76 5.19 -8.65
C LEU A 256 18.57 5.17 -9.62
N LEU A 257 18.67 4.39 -10.70
CA LEU A 257 17.60 4.19 -11.67
C LEU A 257 16.40 3.46 -11.05
N GLY A 258 16.64 2.33 -10.39
CA GLY A 258 15.59 1.52 -9.76
C GLY A 258 14.94 2.20 -8.56
N ALA A 259 15.70 3.03 -7.83
CA ALA A 259 15.23 3.77 -6.67
C ALA A 259 14.78 5.19 -7.00
N TRP A 260 14.12 5.43 -8.14
CA TRP A 260 13.79 6.80 -8.62
C TRP A 260 13.18 7.70 -7.53
N LYS A 261 12.18 7.20 -6.77
CA LYS A 261 11.52 7.93 -5.68
C LYS A 261 12.37 8.11 -4.41
N HIS A 262 13.44 7.34 -4.28
CA HIS A 262 14.36 7.30 -3.13
C HIS A 262 15.79 7.68 -3.53
N ARG A 263 15.97 8.28 -4.70
CA ARG A 263 17.27 8.50 -5.34
C ARG A 263 18.24 9.27 -4.46
N GLU A 264 17.78 10.33 -3.81
CA GLU A 264 18.60 11.15 -2.90
C GLU A 264 19.08 10.34 -1.68
N ALA A 265 18.20 9.53 -1.10
CA ALA A 265 18.55 8.68 0.03
C ALA A 265 19.54 7.58 -0.36
N VAL A 266 19.35 6.97 -1.55
CA VAL A 266 20.28 5.98 -2.09
C VAL A 266 21.63 6.60 -2.42
N ALA A 267 21.66 7.77 -3.08
CA ALA A 267 22.90 8.49 -3.37
C ALA A 267 23.67 8.83 -2.08
N ALA A 268 22.98 9.36 -1.07
CA ALA A 268 23.57 9.66 0.23
C ALA A 268 24.10 8.40 0.93
N GLY A 269 23.34 7.30 0.90
CA GLY A 269 23.75 6.02 1.49
C GLY A 269 24.98 5.41 0.78
N LEU A 270 25.05 5.54 -0.54
CA LEU A 270 26.21 5.14 -1.35
C LEU A 270 27.43 6.06 -1.17
N GLY A 271 27.27 7.20 -0.49
CA GLY A 271 28.33 8.20 -0.33
C GLY A 271 28.66 8.97 -1.62
N LEU A 272 27.71 9.06 -2.54
CA LEU A 272 27.88 9.80 -3.81
C LEU A 272 27.78 11.30 -3.57
N GLY A 273 28.73 12.05 -4.13
CA GLY A 273 28.73 13.50 -4.11
C GLY A 273 27.81 14.11 -5.17
N PRO A 274 27.68 15.46 -5.17
CA PRO A 274 26.89 16.17 -6.18
C PRO A 274 27.36 15.93 -7.62
N ASP A 275 28.67 15.74 -7.82
CA ASP A 275 29.25 15.53 -9.14
C ASP A 275 28.87 14.17 -9.73
N GLU A 276 28.84 13.11 -8.90
CA GLU A 276 28.38 11.79 -9.32
C GLU A 276 26.87 11.77 -9.61
N VAL A 277 26.07 12.46 -8.80
CA VAL A 277 24.63 12.60 -9.06
C VAL A 277 24.39 13.38 -10.37
N ALA A 278 25.13 14.46 -10.61
CA ALA A 278 25.07 15.21 -11.85
C ALA A 278 25.49 14.36 -13.06
N ARG A 279 26.56 13.56 -12.92
CA ARG A 279 26.97 12.59 -13.94
C ARG A 279 25.84 11.62 -14.27
N PHE A 280 25.15 11.06 -13.28
CA PHE A 280 24.01 10.18 -13.51
C PHE A 280 22.87 10.89 -14.26
N ASP A 281 22.56 12.13 -13.90
CA ASP A 281 21.51 12.92 -14.56
C ASP A 281 21.88 13.24 -16.02
N ASP A 282 23.14 13.56 -16.30
CA ASP A 282 23.65 13.77 -17.66
C ASP A 282 23.61 12.47 -18.49
N GLU A 283 24.00 11.34 -17.89
CA GLU A 283 23.90 10.00 -18.50
C GLU A 283 22.44 9.68 -18.85
N LEU A 284 21.49 9.89 -17.93
CA LEU A 284 20.06 9.70 -18.19
C LEU A 284 19.52 10.62 -19.28
N LYS A 285 19.91 11.90 -19.26
CA LYS A 285 19.49 12.85 -20.28
C LYS A 285 19.98 12.43 -21.67
N SER A 286 21.23 11.93 -21.76
CA SER A 286 21.80 11.43 -23.02
C SER A 286 21.05 10.21 -23.57
N LEU A 287 20.49 9.35 -22.70
CA LEU A 287 19.68 8.19 -23.14
C LEU A 287 18.36 8.62 -23.78
N HIS A 288 17.79 9.75 -23.33
CA HIS A 288 16.55 10.31 -23.86
C HIS A 288 16.76 11.22 -25.08
N ASP A 289 18.00 11.66 -25.33
CA ASP A 289 18.33 12.46 -26.50
C ASP A 289 18.25 11.60 -27.77
N ARG A 290 17.24 11.89 -28.59
CA ARG A 290 17.03 11.20 -29.87
C ARG A 290 18.04 11.64 -30.93
N GLU A 291 18.64 12.82 -30.79
CA GLU A 291 19.57 13.41 -31.76
C GLU A 291 21.03 12.98 -31.51
N SER A 292 21.36 12.57 -30.29
CA SER A 292 22.71 12.13 -29.92
C SER A 292 22.70 10.71 -29.32
N PRO A 293 22.78 9.66 -30.14
CA PRO A 293 22.49 8.29 -29.74
C PRO A 293 23.66 7.60 -29.04
N ASN A 294 24.48 8.30 -28.25
CA ASN A 294 25.54 7.64 -27.49
C ASN A 294 24.94 6.76 -26.37
N ARG A 295 24.52 5.56 -26.77
CA ARG A 295 23.88 4.55 -25.92
C ARG A 295 24.87 3.48 -25.46
N SER A 296 26.18 3.76 -25.53
CA SER A 296 27.23 2.87 -25.01
C SER A 296 27.04 2.54 -23.53
N ILE A 297 26.44 3.47 -22.76
CA ILE A 297 26.07 3.30 -21.35
C ILE A 297 25.16 2.08 -21.13
N VAL A 298 24.30 1.75 -22.10
CA VAL A 298 23.38 0.60 -22.00
C VAL A 298 24.15 -0.73 -22.06
N ASP A 299 25.35 -0.77 -22.66
CA ASP A 299 26.19 -1.98 -22.69
C ASP A 299 26.77 -2.32 -21.32
N GLU A 300 26.96 -1.30 -20.47
CA GLU A 300 27.45 -1.47 -19.10
C GLU A 300 26.35 -2.01 -18.17
N MET A 301 25.08 -1.88 -18.57
CA MET A 301 23.93 -2.40 -17.83
C MET A 301 23.78 -3.90 -18.10
N THR A 302 24.77 -4.71 -17.71
CA THR A 302 24.75 -6.18 -17.87
C THR A 302 23.73 -6.85 -16.94
N ASP A 303 23.28 -8.06 -17.25
CA ASP A 303 22.35 -8.81 -16.37
C ASP A 303 22.92 -8.98 -14.96
N ALA A 304 24.22 -9.26 -14.83
CA ALA A 304 24.88 -9.37 -13.53
C ALA A 304 24.87 -8.06 -12.73
N ALA A 305 24.99 -6.91 -13.40
CA ALA A 305 24.92 -5.61 -12.75
C ALA A 305 23.48 -5.28 -12.32
N VAL A 306 22.50 -5.66 -13.14
CA VAL A 306 21.06 -5.54 -12.82
C VAL A 306 20.71 -6.41 -11.62
N ASP A 307 21.07 -7.69 -11.63
CA ASP A 307 20.85 -8.62 -10.53
C ASP A 307 21.47 -8.12 -9.22
N SER A 308 22.70 -7.61 -9.29
CA SER A 308 23.40 -7.04 -8.14
C SER A 308 22.68 -5.80 -7.59
N ALA A 309 22.23 -4.89 -8.45
CA ALA A 309 21.50 -3.70 -8.05
C ALA A 309 20.13 -4.06 -7.45
N SER A 310 19.39 -4.95 -8.09
CA SER A 310 18.09 -5.47 -7.64
C SER A 310 18.19 -6.14 -6.26
N GLU A 311 19.21 -6.98 -6.03
CA GLU A 311 19.47 -7.58 -4.72
C GLU A 311 19.72 -6.53 -3.63
N LEU A 312 20.58 -5.53 -3.91
CA LEU A 312 20.90 -4.47 -2.97
C LEU A 312 19.67 -3.60 -2.66
N LEU A 313 18.88 -3.22 -3.67
CA LEU A 313 17.64 -2.46 -3.48
C LEU A 313 16.63 -3.23 -2.63
N ARG A 314 16.45 -4.52 -2.89
CA ARG A 314 15.56 -5.38 -2.10
C ARG A 314 15.98 -5.47 -0.64
N ARG A 315 17.29 -5.62 -0.38
CA ARG A 315 17.85 -5.63 0.98
C ARG A 315 17.74 -4.27 1.67
N LEU A 316 17.70 -3.17 0.93
CA LEU A 316 17.37 -1.84 1.44
C LEU A 316 15.87 -1.65 1.70
N GLY A 317 15.01 -2.61 1.33
CA GLY A 317 13.56 -2.48 1.41
C GLY A 317 12.99 -1.51 0.37
N ILE A 318 13.73 -1.25 -0.71
CA ILE A 318 13.32 -0.40 -1.83
C ILE A 318 12.79 -1.30 -2.94
N PRO A 319 11.54 -1.12 -3.39
CA PRO A 319 11.02 -1.88 -4.52
C PRO A 319 11.86 -1.65 -5.79
N ASP A 320 12.27 -2.73 -6.43
CA ASP A 320 13.05 -2.79 -7.67
C ASP A 320 12.23 -3.29 -8.86
N ALA A 321 10.91 -3.48 -8.67
CA ALA A 321 10.03 -4.17 -9.61
C ALA A 321 10.03 -3.61 -11.05
N GLU A 322 10.46 -2.35 -11.23
CA GLU A 322 10.53 -1.70 -12.54
C GLU A 322 11.95 -1.62 -13.10
N LEU A 323 12.99 -1.99 -12.35
CA LEU A 323 14.39 -1.86 -12.80
C LEU A 323 14.66 -2.74 -14.02
N ASP A 324 14.35 -4.04 -13.92
CA ASP A 324 14.52 -5.00 -15.03
C ASP A 324 13.74 -4.57 -16.27
N GLN A 325 12.49 -4.14 -16.08
CA GLN A 325 11.64 -3.67 -17.17
C GLN A 325 12.21 -2.42 -17.84
N THR A 326 12.68 -1.46 -17.04
CA THR A 326 13.27 -0.20 -17.51
C THR A 326 14.55 -0.47 -18.30
N VAL A 327 15.45 -1.29 -17.76
CA VAL A 327 16.71 -1.65 -18.44
C VAL A 327 16.43 -2.43 -19.73
N ASN A 328 15.48 -3.36 -19.72
CA ASN A 328 15.08 -4.07 -20.93
C ASN A 328 14.47 -3.13 -21.98
N GLY A 329 13.69 -2.14 -21.55
CA GLY A 329 13.21 -1.06 -22.41
C GLY A 329 14.36 -0.28 -23.04
N MET A 330 15.34 0.16 -22.25
CA MET A 330 16.52 0.88 -22.75
C MET A 330 17.37 0.05 -23.72
N ARG A 331 17.56 -1.24 -23.45
CA ARG A 331 18.26 -2.18 -24.34
C ARG A 331 17.52 -2.37 -25.66
N ARG A 332 16.19 -2.49 -25.60
CA ARG A 332 15.32 -2.58 -26.78
C ARG A 332 15.38 -1.31 -27.62
N ASP A 333 15.26 -0.14 -26.98
CA ASP A 333 15.35 1.15 -27.65
C ASP A 333 16.70 1.31 -28.33
N LYS A 334 17.80 0.94 -27.66
CA LYS A 334 19.14 0.94 -28.26
C LYS A 334 19.19 0.05 -29.51
N ALA A 335 18.74 -1.20 -29.41
CA ALA A 335 18.73 -2.12 -30.53
C ALA A 335 17.89 -1.59 -31.71
N ALA A 336 16.77 -0.90 -31.42
CA ALA A 336 15.94 -0.24 -32.41
C ALA A 336 16.66 0.93 -33.08
N SER A 337 17.33 1.80 -32.33
CA SER A 337 18.09 2.92 -32.91
C SER A 337 19.25 2.45 -33.80
N GLU A 338 19.99 1.41 -33.39
CA GLU A 338 21.06 0.83 -34.20
C GLU A 338 20.52 0.17 -35.48
N ALA A 339 19.44 -0.60 -35.35
CA ALA A 339 18.78 -1.22 -36.50
C ALA A 339 18.19 -0.17 -37.46
N TRP A 340 17.61 0.91 -36.93
CA TRP A 340 17.07 2.01 -37.72
C TRP A 340 18.17 2.76 -38.48
N ALA A 341 19.30 3.06 -37.84
CA ALA A 341 20.42 3.71 -38.51
C ALA A 341 20.95 2.87 -39.69
N GLU A 342 21.01 1.55 -39.54
CA GLU A 342 21.36 0.64 -40.63
C GLU A 342 20.30 0.60 -41.72
N LEU A 343 19.01 0.60 -41.34
CA LEU A 343 17.92 0.63 -42.31
C LEU A 343 17.99 1.90 -43.16
N VAL A 344 18.14 3.07 -42.53
CA VAL A 344 18.30 4.37 -43.22
C VAL A 344 19.50 4.35 -44.15
N ALA A 345 20.62 3.72 -43.78
CA ALA A 345 21.77 3.59 -44.67
C ALA A 345 21.49 2.71 -45.91
N ILE A 346 20.61 1.71 -45.78
CA ILE A 346 20.19 0.81 -46.88
C ILE A 346 19.19 1.50 -47.79
N VAL A 347 18.11 2.08 -47.25
CA VAL A 347 17.01 2.65 -48.03
C VAL A 347 17.25 4.08 -48.48
N LYS A 348 18.14 4.81 -47.81
CA LYS A 348 18.39 6.24 -48.00
C LYS A 348 17.10 7.05 -47.79
N GLU A 349 16.42 7.42 -48.87
CA GLU A 349 15.17 8.19 -48.85
C GLU A 349 13.97 7.40 -49.41
N ASP A 350 14.18 6.18 -49.90
CA ASP A 350 13.18 5.43 -50.67
C ASP A 350 12.92 4.05 -50.04
N PHE A 351 12.05 4.04 -49.03
CA PHE A 351 11.52 2.79 -48.48
C PHE A 351 10.43 2.26 -49.42
N PRO A 352 10.44 0.98 -49.80
CA PRO A 352 9.52 0.45 -50.80
C PRO A 352 8.04 0.56 -50.40
N ASP A 353 7.28 1.37 -51.13
CA ASP A 353 5.83 1.59 -50.93
C ASP A 353 4.99 0.31 -51.10
N ASP A 354 5.49 -0.66 -51.86
CA ASP A 354 4.86 -1.95 -52.14
C ASP A 354 5.14 -3.01 -51.07
N ALA A 355 5.96 -2.69 -50.05
CA ALA A 355 6.20 -3.59 -48.94
C ALA A 355 4.94 -3.73 -48.06
N ALA A 356 4.26 -4.87 -48.18
CA ALA A 356 3.12 -5.22 -47.34
C ALA A 356 3.57 -5.52 -45.89
N LEU A 357 3.77 -4.46 -45.10
CA LEU A 357 4.17 -4.56 -43.69
C LEU A 357 3.00 -5.03 -42.80
N PRO A 358 3.26 -5.88 -41.79
CA PRO A 358 2.23 -6.31 -40.83
C PRO A 358 1.71 -5.14 -39.98
N LYS A 359 0.38 -5.06 -39.81
CA LYS A 359 -0.26 -4.02 -39.00
C LYS A 359 -0.09 -4.18 -37.48
N ALA A 360 0.22 -5.40 -37.02
CA ALA A 360 0.34 -5.75 -35.60
C ALA A 360 1.61 -6.57 -35.35
N PRO A 361 2.82 -6.03 -35.61
CA PRO A 361 4.05 -6.82 -35.57
C PRO A 361 4.37 -7.40 -34.19
N HIS A 362 3.92 -6.76 -33.10
CA HIS A 362 4.13 -7.25 -31.74
C HIS A 362 3.39 -8.56 -31.41
N SER A 363 2.31 -8.92 -32.13
CA SER A 363 1.59 -10.18 -31.89
C SER A 363 2.21 -11.37 -32.62
N MET A 364 3.17 -11.12 -33.52
CA MET A 364 3.69 -12.11 -34.45
C MET A 364 4.88 -12.91 -33.92
N ASN A 365 5.45 -12.53 -32.78
CA ASN A 365 6.57 -13.22 -32.12
C ASN A 365 7.65 -13.64 -33.15
N GLY A 366 8.04 -14.92 -33.18
CA GLY A 366 9.05 -15.46 -34.11
C GLY A 366 8.63 -15.53 -35.58
N GLU A 367 7.38 -15.23 -35.93
CA GLU A 367 6.90 -15.23 -37.32
C GLU A 367 7.22 -13.91 -38.05
N LEU A 368 7.40 -12.81 -37.31
CA LEU A 368 7.68 -11.49 -37.87
C LEU A 368 8.91 -11.48 -38.80
N PRO A 369 10.08 -12.02 -38.40
CA PRO A 369 11.25 -12.04 -39.27
C PRO A 369 11.02 -12.85 -40.55
N VAL A 370 10.31 -13.98 -40.44
CA VAL A 370 10.03 -14.86 -41.59
C VAL A 370 9.15 -14.13 -42.61
N GLN A 371 8.10 -13.45 -42.15
CA GLN A 371 7.21 -12.71 -43.03
C GLN A 371 7.90 -11.53 -43.69
N LEU A 372 8.63 -10.70 -42.93
CA LEU A 372 9.32 -9.54 -43.49
C LEU A 372 10.36 -9.95 -44.54
N LYS A 373 11.12 -11.02 -44.29
CA LYS A 373 12.08 -11.56 -45.26
C LYS A 373 11.37 -12.05 -46.53
N ALA A 374 10.25 -12.74 -46.40
CA ALA A 374 9.47 -13.19 -47.56
C ALA A 374 8.96 -12.00 -48.39
N THR A 375 8.43 -10.97 -47.73
CA THR A 375 7.98 -9.73 -48.37
C THR A 375 9.13 -9.04 -49.11
N PHE A 376 10.26 -8.79 -48.44
CA PHE A 376 11.40 -8.09 -49.04
C PHE A 376 12.04 -8.88 -50.19
N ASN A 377 12.18 -10.21 -50.06
CA ASN A 377 12.66 -11.04 -51.16
C ASN A 377 11.68 -11.05 -52.34
N GLY A 378 10.36 -11.03 -52.08
CA GLY A 378 9.32 -10.98 -53.10
C GLY A 378 9.39 -9.73 -53.99
N ILE A 379 9.80 -8.60 -53.43
CA ILE A 379 10.03 -7.33 -54.14
C ILE A 379 11.49 -7.16 -54.61
N GLY A 380 12.33 -8.19 -54.49
CA GLY A 380 13.72 -8.18 -54.94
C GLY A 380 14.71 -7.42 -54.03
N ARG A 381 14.30 -7.04 -52.82
CA ARG A 381 15.12 -6.31 -51.82
C ARG A 381 15.83 -7.28 -50.85
N THR A 382 16.81 -8.01 -51.37
CA THR A 382 17.62 -8.96 -50.57
C THR A 382 18.44 -8.28 -49.47
N ASP A 383 18.85 -7.03 -49.70
CA ASP A 383 19.51 -6.15 -48.72
C ASP A 383 18.67 -5.93 -47.45
N LEU A 384 17.36 -5.73 -47.62
CA LEU A 384 16.42 -5.58 -46.49
C LEU A 384 16.17 -6.91 -45.78
N ALA A 385 16.14 -8.03 -46.51
CA ALA A 385 16.02 -9.36 -45.91
C ALA A 385 17.26 -9.69 -45.03
N ASP A 386 18.45 -9.35 -45.48
CA ASP A 386 19.70 -9.51 -44.71
C ASP A 386 19.72 -8.60 -43.47
N TRP A 387 19.20 -7.38 -43.58
CA TRP A 387 19.04 -6.46 -42.45
C TRP A 387 18.11 -7.03 -41.37
N VAL A 388 17.03 -7.71 -41.75
CA VAL A 388 16.14 -8.40 -40.79
C VAL A 388 16.93 -9.45 -40.00
N ASP A 389 17.69 -10.31 -40.67
CA ASP A 389 18.48 -11.35 -40.01
C ASP A 389 19.51 -10.75 -39.04
N LYS A 390 20.24 -9.74 -39.50
CA LYS A 390 21.23 -9.03 -38.68
C LYS A 390 20.60 -8.37 -37.46
N THR A 391 19.40 -7.80 -37.62
CA THR A 391 18.67 -7.16 -36.52
C THR A 391 18.22 -8.17 -35.49
N VAL A 392 17.63 -9.30 -35.90
CA VAL A 392 17.15 -10.35 -34.98
C VAL A 392 18.30 -11.04 -34.25
N ALA A 393 19.49 -11.11 -34.85
CA ALA A 393 20.68 -11.66 -34.21
C ALA A 393 21.18 -10.84 -33.00
N ARG A 394 20.73 -9.58 -32.83
CA ARG A 394 21.10 -8.74 -31.68
C ARG A 394 20.28 -9.10 -30.43
N PRO A 395 20.84 -8.89 -29.22
CA PRO A 395 20.03 -8.85 -28.00
C PRO A 395 18.88 -7.84 -28.16
N GLN A 396 17.66 -8.22 -27.76
CA GLN A 396 16.43 -7.45 -27.97
C GLN A 396 16.07 -7.16 -29.45
N GLY A 397 16.76 -7.78 -30.40
CA GLY A 397 16.61 -7.54 -31.83
C GLY A 397 15.21 -7.79 -32.37
N LEU A 398 14.51 -8.80 -31.85
CA LEU A 398 13.13 -9.08 -32.25
C LEU A 398 12.16 -7.98 -31.81
N GLY A 399 12.31 -7.48 -30.58
CA GLY A 399 11.49 -6.38 -30.07
C GLY A 399 11.72 -5.09 -30.84
N ALA A 400 12.99 -4.79 -31.15
CA ALA A 400 13.41 -3.67 -31.96
C ALA A 400 12.84 -3.73 -33.39
N LEU A 401 12.91 -4.91 -34.03
CA LEU A 401 12.34 -5.12 -35.36
C LEU A 401 10.83 -4.84 -35.37
N ALA A 402 10.11 -5.26 -34.32
CA ALA A 402 8.69 -5.02 -34.19
C ALA A 402 8.35 -3.51 -34.05
N ASP A 403 9.12 -2.75 -33.28
CA ASP A 403 8.92 -1.29 -33.13
C ASP A 403 9.13 -0.56 -34.46
N ILE A 404 10.22 -0.90 -35.16
CA ILE A 404 10.54 -0.31 -36.47
C ILE A 404 9.44 -0.62 -37.48
N THR A 405 8.99 -1.87 -37.54
CA THR A 405 7.92 -2.30 -38.45
C THR A 405 6.61 -1.59 -38.14
N PHE A 406 6.27 -1.44 -36.86
CA PHE A 406 5.07 -0.72 -36.44
C PHE A 406 5.12 0.73 -36.91
N HIS A 407 6.24 1.42 -36.66
CA HIS A 407 6.43 2.80 -37.08
C HIS A 407 6.31 2.98 -38.59
N LEU A 408 6.98 2.14 -39.39
CA LEU A 408 6.90 2.19 -40.85
C LEU A 408 5.47 1.89 -41.35
N SER A 409 4.78 0.92 -40.74
CA SER A 409 3.39 0.62 -41.08
C SER A 409 2.45 1.78 -40.75
N SER A 410 2.71 2.55 -39.69
CA SER A 410 1.93 3.74 -39.36
C SER A 410 2.13 4.85 -40.38
N LEU A 411 3.38 5.15 -40.76
CA LEU A 411 3.69 6.14 -41.78
C LEU A 411 3.03 5.82 -43.13
N ALA A 412 3.07 4.55 -43.55
CA ALA A 412 2.43 4.12 -44.80
C ALA A 412 0.89 4.30 -44.78
N GLN A 413 0.24 4.16 -43.62
CA GLN A 413 -1.21 4.38 -43.48
C GLN A 413 -1.58 5.87 -43.51
N GLU A 414 -0.75 6.72 -42.91
CA GLU A 414 -0.92 8.18 -42.96
C GLU A 414 -0.86 8.68 -44.42
N HIS A 415 0.14 8.24 -45.19
CA HIS A 415 0.22 8.58 -46.62
C HIS A 415 -1.00 8.12 -47.45
N GLN A 416 -1.52 6.91 -47.18
CA GLN A 416 -2.72 6.41 -47.88
C GLN A 416 -4.01 7.18 -47.54
N THR A 417 -4.09 7.76 -46.33
CA THR A 417 -5.26 8.54 -45.90
C THR A 417 -5.23 9.97 -46.43
N ASP A 418 -4.04 10.56 -46.57
CA ASP A 418 -3.85 11.86 -47.21
C ASP A 418 -4.18 11.80 -48.72
N ASP A 419 -3.75 10.74 -49.42
CA ASP A 419 -4.09 10.56 -50.84
C ASP A 419 -5.59 10.32 -51.07
N ALA A 420 -6.29 9.68 -50.11
CA ALA A 420 -7.72 9.42 -50.20
C ALA A 420 -8.60 10.66 -49.91
N THR A 421 -8.04 11.69 -49.27
CA THR A 421 -8.75 12.93 -48.89
C THR A 421 -8.39 14.14 -49.77
N GLY A 422 -7.74 13.89 -50.93
CA GLY A 422 -7.35 14.91 -51.90
C GLY A 422 -8.47 15.93 -52.21
N PRO A 423 -8.09 17.19 -52.53
CA PRO A 423 -8.98 18.33 -52.50
C PRO A 423 -10.20 18.11 -53.39
N SER A 424 -11.38 18.20 -52.79
CA SER A 424 -12.66 18.22 -53.50
C SER A 424 -12.69 19.49 -54.37
N THR A 425 -12.24 19.37 -55.62
CA THR A 425 -12.41 20.41 -56.65
C THR A 425 -13.83 20.44 -57.18
#